data_AF-U2F2C2-F1
#
_entry.id   AF-U2F2C2-F1
#
_cell.length_a   1.000
_cell.length_b   1.000
_cell.length_c   1.000
_cell.angle_alpha   90.00
_cell.angle_beta   90.00
_cell.angle_gamma   90.00
#
_symmetry.space_group_name_H-M   'P 1'
#
loop_
_entity.id
_entity.type
_entity.pdbx_description
1 polymer ?
#
loop_
_entity_poly.entity_id
_entity_poly.type
_entity_poly.pdbx_seq_one_letter_code
_entity_poly.pdbx_strand_id
1 'polypeptide(L)'
;MDFNLDNFTRSDIISCVSVIASLMSALYTIRVNKKLHMENINLKKQSEDEQKLKPYQDLIIQTYFKFDNVFRDISSTACSVTDQICKYTDIFCNNNHTNKMALSNHLNIIPEIFVNNNEEDILWQPIEYIMHSKLEIIQSTSSSDLKNNNYNEQEIEFHLKCLYENFDLSKKDEYCKVVKRKISTFHDIYHNNKEEIDKSIEELQKAIAKFKRYDFVEKTTTYVDLKELLNLLLYIKKCSESFYTSDDKYIFLSNLAANLSELAIINKGILKMLKFK
;
A
#
# COMPACT_ATOMS: atom_id res chain seq x y z
N MET A 1 12.64 -48.42 58.33
CA MET A 1 11.48 -49.27 57.99
C MET A 1 12.05 -50.39 57.14
N ASP A 2 12.36 -51.53 57.77
CA ASP A 2 12.93 -52.70 57.10
C ASP A 2 11.83 -53.39 56.30
N PHE A 3 11.97 -53.43 54.97
CA PHE A 3 11.10 -54.24 54.13
C PHE A 3 11.58 -55.69 54.23
N ASN A 4 10.79 -56.52 54.89
CA ASN A 4 11.05 -57.95 55.03
C ASN A 4 10.84 -58.65 53.67
N LEU A 5 11.95 -58.87 52.95
CA LEU A 5 11.98 -59.38 51.57
C LEU A 5 11.75 -60.90 51.47
N ASP A 6 11.79 -61.64 52.59
CA ASP A 6 11.69 -63.11 52.61
C ASP A 6 10.28 -63.66 52.31
N ASN A 7 9.25 -62.80 52.26
CA ASN A 7 7.86 -63.18 51.96
C ASN A 7 7.37 -62.79 50.55
N PHE A 8 8.24 -62.26 49.68
CA PHE A 8 7.82 -61.86 48.33
C PHE A 8 7.84 -63.06 47.37
N THR A 9 6.66 -63.56 46.99
CA THR A 9 6.57 -64.66 46.02
C THR A 9 6.70 -64.13 44.58
N ARG A 10 7.07 -65.01 43.65
CA ARG A 10 7.13 -64.68 42.21
C ARG A 10 5.80 -64.10 41.69
N SER A 11 4.68 -64.53 42.27
CA SER A 11 3.33 -64.02 41.98
C SER A 11 3.17 -62.55 42.38
N ASP A 12 3.70 -62.15 43.54
CA ASP A 12 3.61 -60.77 44.03
C ASP A 12 4.43 -59.81 43.16
N ILE A 13 5.59 -60.24 42.67
CA ILE A 13 6.41 -59.47 41.71
C ILE A 13 5.66 -59.28 40.38
N ILE A 14 5.06 -60.36 39.85
CA ILE A 14 4.29 -60.30 38.59
C ILE A 14 3.07 -59.37 38.76
N SER A 15 2.39 -59.44 39.90
CA SER A 15 1.25 -58.58 40.22
C SER A 15 1.68 -57.10 40.25
N CYS A 16 2.75 -56.76 40.96
CA CYS A 16 3.29 -55.39 41.01
C CYS A 16 3.69 -54.86 39.61
N VAL A 17 4.39 -55.68 38.81
CA VAL A 17 4.76 -55.31 37.42
C VAL A 17 3.52 -55.11 36.54
N SER A 18 2.48 -55.94 36.71
CA SER A 18 1.24 -55.82 35.96
C SER A 18 0.47 -54.54 36.31
N VAL A 19 0.46 -54.15 37.59
CA VAL A 19 -0.14 -52.89 38.06
C VAL A 19 0.63 -51.70 37.50
N ILE A 20 1.97 -51.71 37.57
CA ILE A 20 2.81 -50.64 37.00
C ILE A 20 2.61 -50.52 35.49
N ALA A 21 2.60 -51.63 34.76
CA ALA A 21 2.37 -51.63 33.31
C ALA A 21 0.97 -51.10 32.95
N SER A 22 -0.05 -51.45 33.74
CA SER A 22 -1.42 -50.96 33.57
C SER A 22 -1.53 -49.46 33.85
N LEU A 23 -0.87 -48.97 34.90
CA LEU A 23 -0.78 -47.54 35.24
C LEU A 23 -0.07 -46.75 34.14
N MET A 24 1.06 -47.26 33.63
CA MET A 24 1.79 -46.64 32.52
C MET A 24 0.94 -46.58 31.25
N SER A 25 0.19 -47.64 30.95
CA SER A 25 -0.72 -47.70 29.80
C SER A 25 -1.90 -46.72 29.95
N ALA A 26 -2.47 -46.61 31.15
CA ALA A 26 -3.54 -45.65 31.45
C ALA A 26 -3.06 -44.20 31.33
N LEU A 27 -1.89 -43.89 31.91
CA LEU A 27 -1.27 -42.55 31.83
C LEU A 27 -0.91 -42.18 30.39
N TYR A 28 -0.40 -43.12 29.61
CA TYR A 28 -0.13 -42.92 28.18
C TYR A 28 -1.42 -42.61 27.41
N THR A 29 -2.48 -43.38 27.65
CA THR A 29 -3.79 -43.17 27.01
C THR A 29 -4.39 -41.81 27.36
N ILE A 30 -4.34 -41.39 28.63
CA ILE A 30 -4.78 -40.06 29.07
C ILE A 30 -3.98 -38.97 28.36
N ARG A 31 -2.66 -39.13 28.24
CA ARG A 31 -1.79 -38.17 27.55
C ARG A 31 -2.12 -38.04 26.07
N VAL A 32 -2.32 -39.16 25.36
CA VAL A 32 -2.69 -39.16 23.95
C VAL A 32 -4.07 -38.54 23.74
N ASN A 33 -5.07 -38.91 24.55
CA ASN A 33 -6.42 -38.33 24.46
C ASN A 33 -6.43 -36.82 24.72
N LYS A 34 -5.65 -36.35 25.71
CA LYS A 34 -5.51 -34.91 25.97
C LYS A 34 -4.88 -34.19 24.78
N LYS A 35 -3.87 -34.79 24.14
CA LYS A 35 -3.25 -34.23 22.93
C LYS A 35 -4.25 -34.13 21.78
N LEU A 36 -4.96 -35.23 21.47
CA LEU A 36 -5.97 -35.28 20.40
C LEU A 36 -7.11 -34.29 20.65
N HIS A 37 -7.57 -34.16 21.90
CA HIS A 37 -8.61 -33.19 22.25
C HIS A 37 -8.15 -31.74 22.00
N MET A 38 -6.91 -31.40 22.34
CA MET A 38 -6.35 -30.07 22.05
C MET A 38 -6.19 -29.83 20.56
N GLU A 39 -5.70 -30.82 19.79
CA GLU A 39 -5.62 -30.75 18.33
C GLU A 39 -7.01 -30.53 17.70
N ASN A 40 -8.04 -31.22 18.20
CA ASN A 40 -9.41 -31.07 17.70
C ASN A 40 -10.02 -29.70 18.04
N ILE A 41 -9.76 -29.16 19.24
CA ILE A 41 -10.13 -27.77 19.58
C ILE A 41 -9.48 -26.79 18.59
N ASN A 42 -8.18 -26.95 18.33
CA ASN A 42 -7.44 -26.06 17.45
C ASN A 42 -7.98 -26.12 16.01
N LEU A 43 -8.26 -27.32 15.48
CA LEU A 43 -8.87 -27.49 14.16
C LEU A 43 -10.26 -26.85 14.07
N LYS A 44 -11.10 -27.03 15.09
CA LYS A 44 -12.42 -26.40 15.14
C LYS A 44 -12.30 -24.87 15.14
N LYS A 45 -11.38 -24.33 15.95
CA LYS A 45 -11.10 -22.89 15.98
C LYS A 45 -10.62 -22.37 14.63
N GLN A 46 -9.70 -23.08 13.97
CA GLN A 46 -9.23 -22.72 12.62
C GLN A 46 -10.38 -22.70 11.61
N SER A 47 -11.25 -23.71 11.62
CA SER A 47 -12.42 -23.76 10.72
C SER A 47 -13.41 -22.63 10.99
N GLU A 48 -13.67 -22.29 12.26
CA GLU A 48 -14.51 -21.16 12.63
C GLU A 48 -13.91 -19.81 12.20
N ASP A 49 -12.59 -19.67 12.31
CA ASP A 49 -11.88 -18.47 11.90
C ASP A 49 -11.88 -18.32 10.37
N GLU A 50 -11.66 -19.39 9.61
CA GLU A 50 -11.80 -19.41 8.14
C GLU A 50 -13.21 -19.00 7.69
N GLN A 51 -14.25 -19.54 8.32
CA GLN A 51 -15.64 -19.18 7.98
C GLN A 51 -15.93 -17.71 8.24
N LYS A 52 -15.36 -17.13 9.30
CA LYS A 52 -15.52 -15.70 9.62
C LYS A 52 -14.68 -14.80 8.71
N LEU A 53 -13.54 -15.28 8.18
CA LEU A 53 -12.67 -14.56 7.25
C LEU A 53 -13.24 -14.52 5.82
N LYS A 54 -13.91 -15.61 5.40
CA LYS A 54 -14.40 -15.77 4.03
C LYS A 54 -15.19 -14.58 3.47
N PRO A 55 -16.16 -13.96 4.18
CA PRO A 55 -16.88 -12.80 3.66
C PRO A 55 -15.98 -11.61 3.32
N TYR A 56 -14.86 -11.46 4.03
CA TYR A 56 -13.89 -10.38 3.78
C TYR A 56 -13.00 -10.70 2.59
N GLN A 57 -12.57 -11.95 2.46
CA GLN A 57 -11.83 -12.43 1.29
C GLN A 57 -12.67 -12.30 0.02
N ASP A 58 -13.94 -12.70 0.08
CA ASP A 58 -14.89 -12.55 -1.02
C ASP A 58 -15.08 -11.07 -1.38
N LEU A 59 -15.18 -10.17 -0.39
CA LEU A 59 -15.29 -8.73 -0.63
C LEU A 59 -14.05 -8.15 -1.33
N ILE A 60 -12.84 -8.55 -0.92
CA ILE A 60 -11.59 -8.13 -1.57
C ILE A 60 -11.60 -8.54 -3.05
N ILE A 61 -11.87 -9.83 -3.31
CA ILE A 61 -11.86 -10.41 -4.65
C ILE A 61 -12.92 -9.72 -5.54
N GLN A 62 -14.14 -9.59 -5.03
CA GLN A 62 -15.24 -8.94 -5.77
C GLN A 62 -14.91 -7.48 -6.08
N THR A 63 -14.37 -6.74 -5.12
CA THR A 63 -14.01 -5.33 -5.32
C THR A 63 -12.88 -5.21 -6.35
N TYR A 64 -11.85 -6.07 -6.28
CA TYR A 64 -10.77 -6.09 -7.27
C TYR A 64 -11.33 -6.34 -8.69
N PHE A 65 -12.11 -7.41 -8.88
CA PHE A 65 -12.66 -7.73 -10.21
C PHE A 65 -13.63 -6.68 -10.73
N LYS A 66 -14.41 -6.05 -9.85
CA LYS A 66 -15.31 -4.94 -10.20
C LYS A 66 -14.54 -3.76 -10.80
N PHE A 67 -13.32 -3.49 -10.32
CA PHE A 67 -12.50 -2.38 -10.78
C PHE A 67 -11.33 -2.78 -11.69
N ASP A 68 -11.16 -4.04 -12.10
CA ASP A 68 -9.97 -4.47 -12.90
C ASP A 68 -9.80 -3.63 -14.19
N ASN A 69 -10.90 -3.38 -14.91
CA ASN A 69 -10.88 -2.51 -16.09
C ASN A 69 -10.58 -1.06 -15.72
N VAL A 70 -11.21 -0.54 -14.67
CA VAL A 70 -11.00 0.84 -14.20
C VAL A 70 -9.56 1.06 -13.76
N PHE A 71 -8.97 0.12 -13.01
CA PHE A 71 -7.57 0.17 -12.59
C PHE A 71 -6.62 0.11 -13.79
N ARG A 72 -6.92 -0.72 -14.80
CA ARG A 72 -6.14 -0.76 -16.03
C ARG A 72 -6.20 0.56 -16.80
N ASP A 73 -7.38 1.16 -16.90
CA ASP A 73 -7.59 2.44 -17.57
C ASP A 73 -6.88 3.57 -16.81
N ILE A 74 -6.98 3.59 -15.48
CA ILE A 74 -6.27 4.54 -14.60
C ILE A 74 -4.76 4.39 -14.77
N SER A 75 -4.22 3.17 -14.68
CA SER A 75 -2.78 2.89 -14.79
C SER A 75 -2.24 3.31 -16.16
N SER A 76 -2.90 2.89 -17.25
CA SER A 76 -2.49 3.25 -18.61
C SER A 76 -2.58 4.75 -18.87
N THR A 77 -3.64 5.41 -18.38
CA THR A 77 -3.84 6.86 -18.53
C THR A 77 -2.84 7.65 -17.69
N ALA A 78 -2.58 7.26 -16.45
CA ALA A 78 -1.57 7.89 -15.59
C ALA A 78 -0.19 7.87 -16.25
N CYS A 79 0.25 6.70 -16.76
CA CYS A 79 1.50 6.58 -17.50
C CYS A 79 1.53 7.49 -18.74
N SER A 80 0.45 7.47 -19.55
CA SER A 80 0.37 8.29 -20.76
C SER A 80 0.38 9.79 -20.47
N VAL A 81 -0.32 10.23 -19.43
CA VAL A 81 -0.37 11.64 -19.01
C VAL A 81 0.99 12.10 -18.52
N THR A 82 1.65 11.34 -17.65
CA THR A 82 3.00 11.64 -17.15
C THR A 82 3.99 11.75 -18.31
N ASP A 83 4.02 10.75 -19.21
CA ASP A 83 4.89 10.75 -20.38
C ASP A 83 4.68 11.98 -21.26
N GLN A 84 3.42 12.34 -21.52
CA GLN A 84 3.07 13.49 -22.34
C GLN A 84 3.49 14.80 -21.67
N ILE A 85 3.23 14.97 -20.38
CA ILE A 85 3.63 16.17 -19.62
C ILE A 85 5.16 16.30 -19.62
N CYS A 86 5.88 15.23 -19.28
CA CYS A 86 7.35 15.21 -19.27
C CYS A 86 7.91 15.61 -20.65
N LYS A 87 7.51 14.92 -21.73
CA LYS A 87 7.95 15.24 -23.10
C LYS A 87 7.65 16.68 -23.50
N TYR A 88 6.47 17.19 -23.13
CA TYR A 88 6.06 18.54 -23.50
C TYR A 88 6.85 19.62 -22.75
N THR A 89 7.45 19.28 -21.59
CA THR A 89 8.25 20.21 -20.77
C THR A 89 9.48 20.73 -21.51
N ASP A 90 10.09 19.91 -22.38
CA ASP A 90 11.28 20.28 -23.14
C ASP A 90 11.05 21.47 -24.10
N ILE A 91 9.81 21.67 -24.55
CA ILE A 91 9.42 22.79 -25.43
C ILE A 91 9.54 24.13 -24.71
N PHE A 92 9.46 24.12 -23.38
CA PHE A 92 9.46 25.30 -22.52
C PHE A 92 10.84 25.59 -21.93
N CYS A 93 11.92 25.10 -22.54
CA CYS A 93 13.27 25.48 -22.12
C CYS A 93 13.60 26.93 -22.47
N ASN A 94 14.41 27.59 -21.63
CA ASN A 94 14.85 28.98 -21.80
C ASN A 94 16.09 29.14 -22.71
N ASN A 95 16.56 28.05 -23.32
CA ASN A 95 17.71 28.01 -24.24
C ASN A 95 19.04 28.55 -23.67
N ASN A 96 19.20 28.61 -22.34
CA ASN A 96 20.46 28.96 -21.67
C ASN A 96 21.53 27.85 -21.83
N HIS A 97 22.00 27.60 -23.07
CA HIS A 97 23.18 26.80 -23.42
C HIS A 97 23.44 25.50 -22.62
N THR A 98 22.41 24.69 -22.34
CA THR A 98 22.59 23.39 -21.68
C THR A 98 22.50 22.24 -22.67
N ASN A 99 23.67 21.89 -23.22
CA ASN A 99 23.90 20.67 -23.99
C ASN A 99 23.82 19.37 -23.14
N LYS A 100 23.12 19.35 -21.98
CA LYS A 100 23.26 18.25 -21.01
C LYS A 100 22.04 17.67 -20.30
N MET A 101 20.82 18.20 -20.37
CA MET A 101 19.67 17.45 -19.83
C MET A 101 18.33 17.96 -20.38
N ALA A 102 17.54 17.05 -20.92
CA ALA A 102 16.15 17.30 -21.24
C ALA A 102 15.39 17.57 -19.93
N LEU A 103 14.64 18.68 -19.85
CA LEU A 103 13.76 19.01 -18.72
C LEU A 103 12.81 17.84 -18.42
N SER A 104 12.37 17.14 -19.47
CA SER A 104 11.57 15.91 -19.37
C SER A 104 12.20 14.87 -18.44
N ASN A 105 13.52 14.66 -18.49
CA ASN A 105 14.20 13.69 -17.63
C ASN A 105 14.19 14.12 -16.17
N HIS A 106 14.45 15.41 -15.87
CA HIS A 106 14.42 15.90 -14.50
C HIS A 106 13.02 15.89 -13.91
N LEU A 107 11.99 16.14 -14.72
CA LEU A 107 10.61 16.06 -14.25
C LEU A 107 10.19 14.62 -14.01
N ASN A 108 10.61 13.69 -14.87
CA ASN A 108 10.19 12.28 -14.80
C ASN A 108 10.83 11.51 -13.63
N ILE A 109 12.05 11.87 -13.24
CA ILE A 109 12.79 11.15 -12.18
C ILE A 109 12.31 11.49 -10.76
N ILE A 110 11.72 12.68 -10.55
CA ILE A 110 11.21 13.08 -9.23
C ILE A 110 10.11 12.12 -8.73
N PRO A 111 9.07 11.80 -9.53
CA PRO A 111 8.10 10.76 -9.17
C PRO A 111 8.73 9.40 -8.88
N GLU A 112 9.75 9.00 -9.62
CA GLU A 112 10.45 7.72 -9.42
C GLU A 112 11.17 7.68 -8.07
N ILE A 113 11.98 8.71 -7.77
CA ILE A 113 12.67 8.85 -6.48
C ILE A 113 11.64 8.84 -5.34
N PHE A 114 10.54 9.59 -5.51
CA PHE A 114 9.49 9.64 -4.50
C PHE A 114 8.85 8.27 -4.25
N VAL A 115 8.46 7.54 -5.30
CA VAL A 115 7.86 6.21 -5.17
C VAL A 115 8.84 5.23 -4.53
N ASN A 116 10.11 5.24 -4.92
CA ASN A 116 11.13 4.35 -4.38
C ASN A 116 11.37 4.61 -2.89
N ASN A 117 11.47 5.87 -2.47
CA ASN A 117 11.64 6.23 -1.06
C ASN A 117 10.44 5.85 -0.19
N ASN A 118 9.27 5.67 -0.80
CA ASN A 118 8.01 5.43 -0.10
C ASN A 118 7.42 4.06 -0.38
N GLU A 119 8.15 3.17 -1.04
CA GLU A 119 7.60 1.94 -1.58
C GLU A 119 6.90 1.10 -0.50
N GLU A 120 7.48 1.00 0.69
CA GLU A 120 6.91 0.23 1.80
C GLU A 120 5.63 0.85 2.38
N ASP A 121 5.48 2.17 2.31
CA ASP A 121 4.33 2.90 2.85
C ASP A 121 3.16 3.02 1.86
N ILE A 122 3.41 2.82 0.56
CA ILE A 122 2.39 2.91 -0.49
C ILE A 122 1.29 1.87 -0.24
N LEU A 123 0.06 2.38 -0.08
CA LEU A 123 -1.18 1.68 0.31
C LEU A 123 -1.28 1.25 1.77
N TRP A 124 -0.24 1.41 2.59
CA TRP A 124 -0.28 1.10 4.02
C TRP A 124 -0.78 2.28 4.87
N GLN A 125 -0.27 3.48 4.55
CA GLN A 125 -0.61 4.73 5.24
C GLN A 125 -1.87 5.39 4.67
N PRO A 126 -2.61 6.18 5.47
CA PRO A 126 -3.69 7.03 4.97
C PRO A 126 -3.16 8.06 3.96
N ILE A 127 -4.03 8.51 3.03
CA ILE A 127 -3.59 9.44 1.99
C ILE A 127 -3.16 10.78 2.56
N GLU A 128 -3.84 11.22 3.61
CA GLU A 128 -3.55 12.47 4.30
C GLU A 128 -2.13 12.44 4.85
N TYR A 129 -1.64 11.28 5.31
CA TYR A 129 -0.26 11.16 5.77
C TYR A 129 0.73 11.30 4.61
N ILE A 130 0.52 10.62 3.49
CA ILE A 130 1.42 10.73 2.32
C ILE A 130 1.40 12.15 1.73
N MET A 131 0.22 12.78 1.67
CA MET A 131 0.06 14.14 1.16
C MET A 131 0.67 15.19 2.10
N HIS A 132 0.34 15.16 3.39
CA HIS A 132 0.82 16.17 4.34
C HIS A 132 2.27 15.96 4.77
N SER A 133 2.72 14.73 5.01
CA SER A 133 4.08 14.55 5.56
C SER A 133 5.16 14.44 4.50
N LYS A 134 4.82 14.09 3.24
CA LYS A 134 5.83 13.71 2.24
C LYS A 134 5.73 14.49 0.92
N LEU A 135 4.53 14.81 0.44
CA LEU A 135 4.39 15.69 -0.72
C LEU A 135 4.56 17.16 -0.37
N GLU A 136 4.28 17.57 0.88
CA GLU A 136 4.55 18.93 1.38
C GLU A 136 6.04 19.29 1.24
N ILE A 137 6.95 18.32 1.36
CA ILE A 137 8.39 18.53 1.15
C ILE A 137 8.68 18.93 -0.30
N ILE A 138 8.08 18.24 -1.27
CA ILE A 138 8.18 18.62 -2.68
C ILE A 138 7.53 19.99 -2.89
N GLN A 139 6.32 20.22 -2.36
CA GLN A 139 5.53 21.44 -2.57
C GLN A 139 6.12 22.69 -1.89
N SER A 140 6.80 22.54 -0.76
CA SER A 140 7.47 23.60 0.00
C SER A 140 8.87 23.91 -0.52
N THR A 141 9.43 23.05 -1.39
CA THR A 141 10.71 23.32 -2.05
C THR A 141 10.52 24.42 -3.10
N SER A 142 10.69 25.67 -2.67
CA SER A 142 10.80 26.82 -3.58
C SER A 142 12.20 26.88 -4.20
N SER A 143 12.36 27.56 -5.34
CA SER A 143 13.69 27.80 -5.93
C SER A 143 14.69 28.48 -4.96
N SER A 144 14.17 29.11 -3.91
CA SER A 144 14.92 29.89 -2.90
C SER A 144 15.46 29.04 -1.75
N ASP A 145 14.91 27.85 -1.51
CA ASP A 145 15.13 27.08 -0.26
C ASP A 145 16.08 25.87 -0.43
N LEU A 146 16.80 25.79 -1.55
CA LEU A 146 17.63 24.63 -1.92
C LEU A 146 18.96 24.48 -1.13
N LYS A 147 18.95 24.64 0.20
CA LYS A 147 20.11 24.38 1.08
C LYS A 147 19.72 23.74 2.42
N ASN A 148 20.17 22.49 2.60
CA ASN A 148 20.16 21.61 3.79
C ASN A 148 18.80 20.92 4.05
N ASN A 149 18.67 19.59 4.10
CA ASN A 149 19.28 18.63 5.06
C ASN A 149 19.06 17.15 4.61
N ASN A 150 19.39 16.19 5.51
CA ASN A 150 19.53 14.73 5.33
C ASN A 150 18.28 13.91 4.92
N TYR A 151 17.92 13.92 3.64
CA TYR A 151 17.13 12.89 2.97
C TYR A 151 17.60 12.81 1.50
N ASN A 152 17.14 11.83 0.70
CA ASN A 152 17.31 11.91 -0.77
C ASN A 152 16.49 13.10 -1.38
N GLU A 153 15.87 13.93 -0.52
CA GLU A 153 15.49 15.33 -0.77
C GLU A 153 16.55 16.07 -1.59
N GLN A 154 17.84 15.90 -1.31
CA GLN A 154 18.91 16.54 -2.10
C GLN A 154 18.86 16.17 -3.60
N GLU A 155 18.39 14.96 -3.93
CA GLU A 155 18.24 14.52 -5.32
C GLU A 155 16.98 15.13 -5.96
N ILE A 156 15.84 15.12 -5.26
CA ILE A 156 14.61 15.80 -5.73
C ILE A 156 14.85 17.31 -5.88
N GLU A 157 15.47 17.94 -4.89
CA GLU A 157 15.90 19.33 -4.88
C GLU A 157 16.83 19.63 -6.07
N PHE A 158 17.81 18.78 -6.33
CA PHE A 158 18.69 18.91 -7.48
C PHE A 158 17.89 18.90 -8.80
N HIS A 159 16.96 17.96 -8.97
CA HIS A 159 16.14 17.90 -10.18
C HIS A 159 15.19 19.10 -10.31
N LEU A 160 14.55 19.54 -9.22
CA LEU A 160 13.73 20.76 -9.19
C LEU A 160 14.56 22.00 -9.52
N LYS A 161 15.77 22.12 -8.97
CA LYS A 161 16.70 23.20 -9.28
C LYS A 161 17.00 23.26 -10.78
N CYS A 162 17.38 22.13 -11.37
CA CYS A 162 17.63 22.04 -12.80
C CYS A 162 16.40 22.43 -13.62
N LEU A 163 15.19 22.05 -13.19
CA LEU A 163 13.96 22.47 -13.85
C LEU A 163 13.77 23.99 -13.78
N TYR A 164 13.86 24.61 -12.60
CA TYR A 164 13.66 26.06 -12.44
C TYR A 164 14.72 26.91 -13.16
N GLU A 165 15.98 26.47 -13.18
CA GLU A 165 17.07 27.21 -13.85
C GLU A 165 16.93 27.20 -15.38
N ASN A 166 16.27 26.18 -15.94
CA ASN A 166 16.24 25.93 -17.38
C ASN A 166 14.85 26.04 -18.01
N PHE A 167 13.78 26.18 -17.22
CA PHE A 167 12.43 26.44 -17.70
C PHE A 167 12.22 27.94 -17.98
N ASP A 168 11.55 28.24 -19.10
CA ASP A 168 11.11 29.58 -19.47
C ASP A 168 9.85 29.96 -18.68
N LEU A 169 10.06 30.57 -17.50
CA LEU A 169 9.00 30.98 -16.59
C LEU A 169 8.00 31.96 -17.22
N SER A 170 8.35 32.66 -18.31
CA SER A 170 7.43 33.54 -19.02
C SER A 170 6.28 32.78 -19.69
N LYS A 171 6.48 31.48 -19.96
CA LYS A 171 5.50 30.60 -20.62
C LYS A 171 4.74 29.70 -19.64
N LYS A 172 4.86 29.93 -18.33
CA LYS A 172 4.19 29.14 -17.27
C LYS A 172 2.71 28.92 -17.56
N ASP A 173 1.98 29.98 -17.89
CA ASP A 173 0.53 29.92 -18.09
C ASP A 173 0.13 29.08 -19.31
N GLU A 174 0.95 29.10 -20.38
CA GLU A 174 0.76 28.27 -21.56
C GLU A 174 0.97 26.79 -21.21
N TYR A 175 2.06 26.49 -20.51
CA TYR A 175 2.38 25.14 -20.07
C TYR A 175 1.31 24.59 -19.11
N CYS A 176 0.85 25.37 -18.14
CA CYS A 176 -0.23 24.99 -17.22
C CYS A 176 -1.54 24.66 -17.95
N LYS A 177 -1.87 25.38 -19.04
CA LYS A 177 -3.04 25.03 -19.87
C LYS A 177 -2.90 23.65 -20.51
N VAL A 178 -1.70 23.31 -20.97
CA VAL A 178 -1.44 21.99 -21.55
C VAL A 178 -1.54 20.90 -20.48
N VAL A 179 -0.90 21.10 -19.32
CA VAL A 179 -0.99 20.16 -18.19
C VAL A 179 -2.45 19.93 -17.78
N LYS A 180 -3.24 20.99 -17.59
CA LYS A 180 -4.68 20.90 -17.24
C LYS A 180 -5.48 20.09 -18.25
N ARG A 181 -5.18 20.25 -19.56
CA ARG A 181 -5.84 19.47 -20.61
C ARG A 181 -5.42 18.01 -20.62
N LYS A 182 -4.17 17.70 -20.27
CA LYS A 182 -3.70 16.31 -20.20
C LYS A 182 -4.25 15.59 -18.98
N ILE A 183 -4.30 16.24 -17.82
CA ILE A 183 -4.81 15.60 -16.62
C ILE A 183 -6.33 15.41 -16.63
N SER A 184 -7.09 16.21 -17.40
CA SER A 184 -8.55 16.06 -17.45
C SER A 184 -8.98 14.66 -17.88
N THR A 185 -8.22 13.99 -18.76
CA THR A 185 -8.53 12.62 -19.17
C THR A 185 -8.42 11.62 -18.02
N PHE A 186 -7.53 11.87 -17.05
CA PHE A 186 -7.43 11.07 -15.83
C PHE A 186 -8.64 11.33 -14.91
N HIS A 187 -9.03 12.60 -14.73
CA HIS A 187 -10.20 12.96 -13.93
C HIS A 187 -11.51 12.36 -14.48
N ASP A 188 -11.65 12.31 -15.81
CA ASP A 188 -12.83 11.76 -16.47
C ASP A 188 -13.04 10.28 -16.12
N ILE A 189 -11.97 9.49 -15.97
CA ILE A 189 -12.07 8.07 -15.58
C ILE A 189 -12.65 7.94 -14.17
N TYR A 190 -12.18 8.73 -13.21
CA TYR A 190 -12.75 8.73 -11.86
C TYR A 190 -14.21 9.18 -11.87
N HIS A 191 -14.51 10.30 -12.54
CA HIS A 191 -15.88 10.85 -12.55
C HIS A 191 -16.90 9.90 -13.16
N ASN A 192 -16.53 9.18 -14.23
CA ASN A 192 -17.39 8.17 -14.85
C ASN A 192 -17.65 6.96 -13.96
N ASN A 193 -16.83 6.72 -12.93
CA ASN A 193 -16.92 5.58 -12.01
C ASN A 193 -17.19 6.00 -10.55
N LYS A 194 -17.49 7.28 -10.32
CA LYS A 194 -17.50 7.90 -8.98
C LYS A 194 -18.45 7.20 -8.01
N GLU A 195 -19.69 6.96 -8.43
CA GLU A 195 -20.72 6.34 -7.59
C GLU A 195 -20.28 4.95 -7.09
N GLU A 196 -19.75 4.13 -8.00
CA GLU A 196 -19.29 2.78 -7.66
C GLU A 196 -18.05 2.81 -6.76
N ILE A 197 -17.11 3.72 -7.01
CA ILE A 197 -15.92 3.91 -6.17
C ILE A 197 -16.34 4.33 -4.76
N ASP A 198 -17.20 5.35 -4.64
CA ASP A 198 -17.66 5.87 -3.35
C ASP A 198 -18.43 4.80 -2.55
N LYS A 199 -19.30 4.02 -3.21
CA LYS A 199 -20.00 2.89 -2.60
C LYS A 199 -19.03 1.83 -2.08
N SER A 200 -18.04 1.43 -2.88
CA SER A 200 -17.06 0.42 -2.47
C SER A 200 -16.13 0.91 -1.35
N ILE A 201 -15.80 2.21 -1.30
CA ILE A 201 -15.11 2.82 -0.16
C ILE A 201 -15.91 2.61 1.13
N GLU A 202 -17.22 2.92 1.11
CA GLU A 202 -18.07 2.73 2.29
C GLU A 202 -18.17 1.25 2.72
N GLU A 203 -18.32 0.34 1.76
CA GLU A 203 -18.40 -1.09 2.02
C GLU A 203 -17.12 -1.61 2.69
N LEU A 204 -15.95 -1.24 2.16
CA LEU A 204 -14.65 -1.59 2.73
C LEU A 204 -14.45 -0.98 4.13
N GLN A 205 -14.83 0.27 4.35
CA GLN A 205 -14.76 0.91 5.67
C GLN A 205 -15.62 0.16 6.71
N LYS A 206 -16.87 -0.18 6.35
CA LYS A 206 -17.77 -0.97 7.20
C LYS A 206 -17.19 -2.36 7.49
N ALA A 207 -16.60 -3.00 6.48
CA ALA A 207 -15.96 -4.31 6.62
C ALA A 207 -14.76 -4.25 7.56
N ILE A 208 -13.84 -3.28 7.39
CA ILE A 208 -12.69 -3.08 8.27
C ILE A 208 -13.12 -2.82 9.72
N ALA A 209 -14.13 -1.98 9.93
CA ALA A 209 -14.64 -1.70 11.27
C ALA A 209 -15.24 -2.94 11.94
N LYS A 210 -15.90 -3.82 11.17
CA LYS A 210 -16.41 -5.10 11.66
C LYS A 210 -15.28 -6.10 11.91
N PHE A 211 -14.27 -6.14 11.04
CA PHE A 211 -13.11 -7.02 11.14
C PHE A 211 -12.35 -6.80 12.46
N LYS A 212 -12.12 -5.54 12.83
CA LYS A 212 -11.44 -5.15 14.08
C LYS A 212 -12.10 -5.65 15.36
N ARG A 213 -13.37 -6.08 15.31
CA ARG A 213 -14.09 -6.63 16.48
C ARG A 213 -13.75 -8.09 16.76
N TYR A 214 -13.07 -8.76 15.82
CA TYR A 214 -12.65 -10.13 16.00
C TYR A 214 -11.25 -10.20 16.58
N ASP A 215 -11.02 -11.21 17.41
CA ASP A 215 -9.72 -11.51 18.04
C ASP A 215 -8.75 -12.20 17.05
N PHE A 216 -9.02 -12.05 15.73
CA PHE A 216 -8.04 -12.36 14.70
C PHE A 216 -6.92 -11.34 14.88
N VAL A 217 -5.86 -11.73 15.57
CA VAL A 217 -4.65 -10.93 15.77
C VAL A 217 -4.38 -10.05 14.53
N GLU A 218 -4.06 -8.78 14.76
CA GLU A 218 -3.90 -7.65 13.81
C GLU A 218 -2.96 -7.84 12.59
N LYS A 219 -2.58 -9.08 12.25
CA LYS A 219 -1.63 -9.44 11.18
C LYS A 219 -2.13 -10.58 10.29
N THR A 220 -3.43 -10.64 9.98
CA THR A 220 -3.89 -11.49 8.88
C THR A 220 -3.71 -10.73 7.56
N THR A 221 -3.28 -11.43 6.52
CA THR A 221 -3.17 -10.88 5.16
C THR A 221 -4.47 -10.24 4.70
N THR A 222 -5.62 -10.82 5.06
CA THR A 222 -6.95 -10.29 4.75
C THR A 222 -7.20 -8.87 5.28
N TYR A 223 -6.76 -8.55 6.51
CA TYR A 223 -6.91 -7.19 7.02
C TYR A 223 -6.03 -6.18 6.28
N VAL A 224 -4.80 -6.60 5.94
CA VAL A 224 -3.87 -5.82 5.13
C VAL A 224 -4.48 -5.54 3.76
N ASP A 225 -4.96 -6.57 3.09
CA ASP A 225 -5.57 -6.49 1.75
C ASP A 225 -6.80 -5.57 1.72
N LEU A 226 -7.68 -5.64 2.73
CA LEU A 226 -8.81 -4.71 2.88
C LEU A 226 -8.34 -3.26 2.99
N LYS A 227 -7.32 -3.00 3.82
CA LYS A 227 -6.78 -1.65 4.01
C LYS A 227 -6.13 -1.11 2.76
N GLU A 228 -5.31 -1.92 2.10
CA GLU A 228 -4.60 -1.50 0.89
C GLU A 228 -5.58 -1.17 -0.25
N LEU A 229 -6.63 -1.97 -0.41
CA LEU A 229 -7.67 -1.72 -1.43
C LEU A 229 -8.49 -0.46 -1.11
N LEU A 230 -8.85 -0.26 0.16
CA LEU A 230 -9.51 0.97 0.61
C LEU A 230 -8.62 2.19 0.33
N ASN A 231 -7.34 2.12 0.70
CA ASN A 231 -6.40 3.21 0.50
C ASN A 231 -6.21 3.52 -0.99
N LEU A 232 -6.14 2.50 -1.86
CA LEU A 232 -6.05 2.73 -3.30
C LEU A 232 -7.26 3.50 -3.84
N LEU A 233 -8.47 3.12 -3.46
CA LEU A 233 -9.69 3.82 -3.88
C LEU A 233 -9.74 5.26 -3.36
N LEU A 234 -9.33 5.47 -2.10
CA LEU A 234 -9.20 6.81 -1.52
C LEU A 234 -8.14 7.64 -2.26
N TYR A 235 -7.04 7.01 -2.69
CA TYR A 235 -5.97 7.67 -3.45
C TYR A 235 -6.48 8.15 -4.81
N ILE A 236 -7.13 7.26 -5.55
CA ILE A 236 -7.74 7.57 -6.84
C ILE A 236 -8.73 8.73 -6.69
N LYS A 237 -9.64 8.65 -5.70
CA LYS A 237 -10.61 9.70 -5.43
C LYS A 237 -9.95 11.05 -5.17
N LYS A 238 -9.03 11.09 -4.20
CA LYS A 238 -8.42 12.33 -3.76
C LYS A 238 -7.59 12.98 -4.88
N CYS A 239 -6.72 12.22 -5.56
CA CYS A 239 -5.88 12.77 -6.64
C CYS A 239 -6.73 13.28 -7.82
N SER A 240 -7.89 12.66 -8.07
CA SER A 240 -8.82 13.11 -9.10
C SER A 240 -9.56 14.40 -8.73
N GLU A 241 -9.63 14.74 -7.44
CA GLU A 241 -10.30 15.94 -6.93
C GLU A 241 -9.30 17.06 -6.57
N SER A 242 -8.03 16.73 -6.28
CA SER A 242 -7.04 17.66 -5.72
C SER A 242 -5.93 18.09 -6.67
N PHE A 243 -5.86 17.58 -7.91
CA PHE A 243 -4.81 18.00 -8.84
C PHE A 243 -4.91 19.51 -9.12
N TYR A 244 -3.90 20.25 -8.68
CA TYR A 244 -3.85 21.70 -8.82
C TYR A 244 -2.50 22.13 -9.40
N THR A 245 -2.55 23.13 -10.29
CA THR A 245 -1.35 23.80 -10.81
C THR A 245 -1.32 25.18 -10.16
N SER A 246 -0.26 25.47 -9.41
CA SER A 246 -0.15 26.73 -8.68
C SER A 246 0.01 27.92 -9.61
N ASP A 247 -0.73 28.99 -9.31
CA ASP A 247 -0.54 30.29 -9.94
C ASP A 247 0.78 30.95 -9.47
N ASP A 248 1.38 30.49 -8.38
CA ASP A 248 2.68 30.96 -7.93
C ASP A 248 3.82 30.36 -8.77
N LYS A 249 4.52 31.23 -9.49
CA LYS A 249 5.64 30.90 -10.38
C LYS A 249 6.83 30.26 -9.66
N TYR A 250 6.97 30.45 -8.35
CA TYR A 250 8.13 29.93 -7.59
C TYR A 250 7.95 28.48 -7.14
N ILE A 251 6.73 27.96 -7.18
CA ILE A 251 6.40 26.62 -6.70
C ILE A 251 5.62 25.78 -7.72
N PHE A 252 5.30 26.30 -8.92
CA PHE A 252 4.45 25.56 -9.86
C PHE A 252 5.10 24.26 -10.40
N LEU A 253 6.41 24.22 -10.66
CA LEU A 253 7.10 22.99 -11.09
C LEU A 253 7.17 21.98 -9.95
N SER A 254 7.32 22.46 -8.72
CA SER A 254 7.30 21.66 -7.51
C SER A 254 5.92 21.01 -7.30
N ASN A 255 4.85 21.80 -7.44
CA ASN A 255 3.47 21.28 -7.40
C ASN A 255 3.19 20.30 -8.54
N LEU A 256 3.69 20.57 -9.75
CA LEU A 256 3.55 19.64 -10.85
C LEU A 256 4.26 18.31 -10.56
N ALA A 257 5.50 18.36 -10.08
CA ALA A 257 6.24 17.16 -9.70
C ALA A 257 5.52 16.38 -8.60
N ALA A 258 4.95 17.06 -7.60
CA ALA A 258 4.13 16.44 -6.56
C ALA A 258 2.91 15.73 -7.16
N ASN A 259 2.18 16.38 -8.07
CA ASN A 259 1.03 15.75 -8.71
C ASN A 259 1.42 14.54 -9.59
N LEU A 260 2.57 14.59 -10.27
CA LEU A 260 3.08 13.43 -11.02
C LEU A 260 3.48 12.29 -10.08
N SER A 261 4.03 12.61 -8.90
CA SER A 261 4.29 11.62 -7.84
C SER A 261 2.99 10.98 -7.33
N GLU A 262 1.91 11.73 -7.17
CA GLU A 262 0.59 11.19 -6.82
C GLU A 262 0.09 10.16 -7.86
N LEU A 263 0.20 10.48 -9.15
CA LEU A 263 -0.14 9.54 -10.23
C LEU A 263 0.74 8.29 -10.19
N ALA A 264 2.03 8.45 -9.91
CA ALA A 264 2.98 7.35 -9.81
C ALA A 264 2.67 6.42 -8.61
N ILE A 265 2.24 6.97 -7.47
CA ILE A 265 1.77 6.20 -6.31
C ILE A 265 0.54 5.37 -6.65
N ILE A 266 -0.46 5.97 -7.32
CA ILE A 266 -1.65 5.24 -7.76
C ILE A 266 -1.25 4.09 -8.67
N ASN A 267 -0.39 4.35 -9.65
CA ASN A 267 0.07 3.32 -10.58
C ASN A 267 0.82 2.19 -9.86
N LYS A 268 1.76 2.52 -8.97
CA LYS A 268 2.46 1.54 -8.14
C LYS A 268 1.50 0.74 -7.25
N GLY A 269 0.50 1.40 -6.68
CA GLY A 269 -0.55 0.77 -5.90
C GLY A 269 -1.36 -0.25 -6.70
N ILE A 270 -1.79 0.11 -7.91
CA ILE A 270 -2.48 -0.80 -8.83
C ILE A 270 -1.59 -2.00 -9.18
N LEU A 271 -0.31 -1.79 -9.45
CA LEU A 271 0.63 -2.88 -9.76
C LEU A 271 0.80 -3.83 -8.57
N LYS A 272 0.83 -3.34 -7.32
CA LYS A 272 0.85 -4.19 -6.12
C LYS A 272 -0.43 -5.01 -5.96
N MET A 273 -1.56 -4.48 -6.40
CA MET A 273 -2.86 -5.15 -6.35
C MET A 273 -3.01 -6.29 -7.37
N LEU A 274 -2.13 -6.38 -8.38
CA LEU A 274 -2.14 -7.49 -9.34
C LEU A 274 -1.89 -8.87 -8.69
N LYS A 275 -1.51 -8.93 -7.40
CA LYS A 275 -1.43 -10.17 -6.61
C LYS A 275 -2.78 -10.90 -6.46
N PHE A 276 -3.90 -10.25 -6.79
CA PHE A 276 -5.24 -10.85 -6.77
C PHE A 276 -5.64 -11.52 -8.11
N LYS A 277 -4.78 -11.51 -9.13
CA LYS A 277 -4.92 -12.36 -10.33
C LYS A 277 -4.45 -13.78 -10.06
#